data_AF-A0A843C2P7-F1
#
_entry.id   AF-A0A843C2P7-F1
#
_cell.length_a   1.000
_cell.length_b   1.000
_cell.length_c   1.000
_cell.angle_alpha   90.00
_cell.angle_beta   90.00
_cell.angle_gamma   90.00
#
_symmetry.space_group_name_H-M   'P 1'
#
loop_
_entity.id
_entity.type
_entity.pdbx_description
1 polymer ?
#
loop_
_entity_poly.entity_id
_entity_poly.type
_entity_poly.pdbx_seq_one_letter_code
_entity_poly.pdbx_strand_id
1 'polypeptide(L)'
;METRKIQKVGTATLSVSLPISWIKKNNLKKGDSLFLEPNKDGSLNIFSNNYVKSTEQVPEYMCNSDLCDEPKMLQRIIVGNYILGRDLFTINSSKRFRTEQVNEIRGVLPKLIGLGIVEETSRSITI
;
A
#
# COMPACT_ATOMS: atom_id res chain seq x y z
N MET A 1 8.01 -30.23 4.44
CA MET A 1 7.91 -29.68 5.81
C MET A 1 9.19 -30.06 6.54
N GLU A 2 9.82 -29.12 7.23
CA GLU A 2 11.04 -29.36 8.01
C GLU A 2 10.76 -29.00 9.47
N THR A 3 11.15 -29.86 10.40
CA THR A 3 10.97 -29.64 11.84
C THR A 3 12.25 -29.07 12.46
N ARG A 4 12.12 -28.03 13.27
CA ARG A 4 13.21 -27.46 14.07
C ARG A 4 12.91 -27.65 15.55
N LYS A 5 13.96 -27.95 16.33
CA LYS A 5 13.86 -28.00 17.79
C LYS A 5 14.00 -26.59 18.35
N ILE A 6 13.29 -26.33 19.44
CA ILE A 6 13.47 -25.13 20.23
C ILE A 6 14.74 -25.29 21.07
N GLN A 7 15.56 -24.25 21.13
CA GLN A 7 16.85 -24.23 21.81
C GLN A 7 16.84 -23.17 22.92
N LYS A 8 17.34 -23.53 24.10
CA LYS A 8 17.50 -22.59 25.20
C LYS A 8 18.69 -21.66 24.92
N VAL A 9 18.43 -20.36 24.97
CA VAL A 9 19.44 -19.31 24.82
C VAL A 9 19.38 -18.43 26.07
N GLY A 10 20.45 -18.42 26.86
CA GLY A 10 20.47 -17.73 28.15
C GLY A 10 19.64 -18.44 29.22
N THR A 11 19.30 -17.71 30.28
CA THR A 11 18.64 -18.26 31.46
C THR A 11 17.14 -18.49 31.27
N ALA A 12 16.46 -17.59 30.55
CA ALA A 12 14.99 -17.56 30.42
C ALA A 12 14.45 -17.43 28.99
N THR A 13 15.30 -17.51 27.95
CA THR A 13 14.86 -17.34 26.56
C THR A 13 14.97 -18.63 25.77
N LEU A 14 13.97 -18.88 24.93
CA LEU A 14 13.95 -19.96 23.96
C LEU A 14 14.07 -19.37 22.55
N SER A 15 14.72 -20.07 21.65
CA SER A 15 14.91 -19.66 20.25
C SER A 15 14.67 -20.82 19.31
N VAL A 16 14.34 -20.51 18.05
CA VAL A 16 14.25 -21.47 16.95
C VAL A 16 15.00 -20.92 15.76
N SER A 17 15.75 -21.78 15.06
CA SER A 17 16.50 -21.36 13.88
C SER A 17 15.58 -21.26 12.65
N LEU A 18 15.64 -20.14 11.96
CA LEU A 18 14.91 -19.95 10.70
C LEU A 18 15.62 -20.66 9.54
N PRO A 19 14.88 -21.20 8.54
CA PRO A 19 15.49 -21.84 7.38
C PRO A 19 16.37 -20.88 6.57
N ILE A 20 17.60 -21.30 6.24
CA ILE A 20 18.57 -20.45 5.54
C ILE A 20 18.08 -20.04 4.14
N SER A 21 17.30 -20.88 3.47
CA SER A 21 16.67 -20.58 2.18
C SER A 21 15.68 -19.42 2.29
N TRP A 22 14.89 -19.38 3.37
CA TRP A 22 13.94 -18.32 3.64
C TRP A 22 14.64 -17.00 3.99
N ILE A 23 15.71 -17.06 4.79
CA ILE A 23 16.57 -15.90 5.10
C ILE A 23 17.12 -15.28 3.81
N LYS A 24 17.70 -16.10 2.92
CA LYS A 24 18.23 -15.64 1.62
C LYS A 24 17.13 -15.05 0.73
N LYS A 25 15.97 -15.72 0.61
CA LYS A 25 14.84 -15.25 -0.21
C LYS A 25 14.34 -13.87 0.23
N ASN A 26 14.37 -13.60 1.53
CA ASN A 26 13.90 -12.32 2.10
C ASN A 26 15.03 -11.29 2.32
N ASN A 27 16.26 -11.59 1.88
CA ASN A 27 17.45 -10.74 2.05
C ASN A 27 17.70 -10.29 3.49
N LEU A 28 17.41 -11.17 4.45
CA LEU A 28 17.54 -10.87 5.88
C LEU A 28 18.99 -11.03 6.36
N LYS A 29 19.41 -10.13 7.25
CA LYS A 29 20.73 -10.11 7.88
C LYS A 29 20.61 -10.18 9.41
N LYS A 30 21.73 -10.50 10.06
CA LYS A 30 21.82 -10.47 11.52
C LYS A 30 21.49 -9.05 12.01
N GLY A 31 20.54 -8.95 12.93
CA GLY A 31 20.06 -7.67 13.48
C GLY A 31 18.76 -7.18 12.86
N ASP A 32 18.30 -7.77 11.75
CA ASP A 32 17.01 -7.44 11.17
C ASP A 32 15.86 -7.88 12.08
N SER A 33 14.84 -7.04 12.16
CA SER A 33 13.62 -7.33 12.91
C SER A 33 12.61 -8.09 12.06
N LEU A 34 11.85 -8.97 12.71
CA LEU A 34 10.79 -9.76 12.11
C LEU A 34 9.49 -9.51 12.86
N PHE A 35 8.38 -9.56 12.14
CA PHE A 35 7.05 -9.56 12.74
C PHE A 35 6.61 -10.99 13.00
N LEU A 36 6.04 -11.19 14.19
CA LEU A 36 5.54 -12.48 14.67
C LEU A 36 4.06 -12.32 14.97
N GLU A 37 3.22 -13.09 14.30
CA GLU A 37 1.78 -13.06 14.48
C GLU A 37 1.28 -14.43 14.96
N PRO A 38 0.82 -14.54 16.21
CA PRO A 38 0.22 -15.76 16.72
C PRO A 38 -1.23 -15.88 16.25
N ASN A 39 -1.58 -17.04 15.72
CA ASN A 39 -2.94 -17.35 15.28
C ASN A 39 -3.69 -18.22 16.30
N LYS A 40 -5.03 -18.20 16.21
CA LYS A 40 -5.92 -18.98 17.10
C LYS A 40 -5.80 -20.49 16.95
N ASP A 41 -5.30 -20.97 15.80
CA ASP A 41 -5.05 -22.39 15.54
C ASP A 41 -3.72 -22.89 16.13
N GLY A 42 -2.98 -22.02 16.83
CA GLY A 42 -1.68 -22.32 17.42
C GLY A 42 -0.50 -22.19 16.46
N SER A 43 -0.74 -21.75 15.21
CA SER A 43 0.33 -21.40 14.28
C SER A 43 0.97 -20.05 14.62
N LEU A 44 2.23 -19.87 14.23
CA LEU A 44 2.98 -18.63 14.35
C LEU A 44 3.46 -18.20 12.96
N ASN A 45 2.91 -17.11 12.45
CA ASN A 45 3.35 -16.52 11.20
C ASN A 45 4.56 -15.62 11.44
N ILE A 46 5.53 -15.66 10.53
CA ILE A 46 6.75 -14.86 10.58
C ILE A 46 6.86 -14.06 9.30
N PHE A 47 6.92 -12.74 9.42
CA PHE A 47 7.05 -11.83 8.28
C PHE A 47 8.36 -11.06 8.34
N SER A 48 8.98 -10.88 7.16
CA SER A 48 10.06 -9.92 6.99
C SER A 48 9.49 -8.49 7.02
N ASN A 49 10.25 -7.53 7.52
CA ASN A 49 9.87 -6.11 7.45
C ASN A 49 9.59 -5.64 6.01
N ASN A 50 10.24 -6.26 5.02
CA ASN A 50 9.99 -5.98 3.60
C ASN A 50 8.62 -6.50 3.12
N TYR A 51 8.06 -7.51 3.79
CA TYR A 51 6.74 -8.04 3.48
C TYR A 51 5.64 -7.10 3.95
N VAL A 52 5.77 -6.49 5.14
CA VAL A 52 4.79 -5.51 5.64
C VAL A 52 4.73 -4.28 4.72
N LYS A 53 5.89 -3.81 4.22
CA LYS A 53 5.95 -2.76 3.17
C LYS A 53 5.28 -3.15 1.85
N SER A 54 5.10 -4.44 1.57
CA SER A 54 4.48 -4.95 0.36
C SER A 54 2.98 -5.21 0.54
N THR A 55 2.53 -5.55 1.74
CA THR A 55 1.12 -5.85 2.04
C THR A 55 0.31 -4.63 2.48
N GLU A 56 0.96 -3.54 2.89
CA GLU A 56 0.32 -2.23 3.11
C GLU A 56 0.28 -1.35 1.86
N GLN A 57 0.77 -1.84 0.71
CA GLN A 57 0.55 -1.13 -0.55
C GLN A 57 -0.90 -1.34 -0.97
N VAL A 58 -1.78 -0.45 -0.54
CA VAL A 58 -2.96 -0.13 -1.35
C VAL A 58 -2.41 0.10 -2.77
N PRO A 59 -2.80 -0.69 -3.77
CA PRO A 59 -2.21 -0.58 -5.10
C PRO A 59 -2.31 0.87 -5.56
N GLU A 60 -1.16 1.51 -5.77
CA GLU A 60 -1.12 2.94 -6.10
C GLU A 60 -1.58 3.11 -7.54
N TYR A 61 -2.80 3.61 -7.71
CA TYR A 61 -3.36 3.87 -9.03
C TYR A 61 -3.08 5.31 -9.42
N MET A 62 -2.29 5.48 -10.48
CA MET A 62 -1.90 6.81 -10.94
C MET A 62 -2.62 7.19 -12.24
N CYS A 63 -3.16 8.40 -12.26
CA CYS A 63 -3.71 9.05 -13.44
C CYS A 63 -2.82 10.25 -13.82
N ASN A 64 -2.32 10.27 -15.05
CA ASN A 64 -1.68 11.46 -15.59
C ASN A 64 -2.72 12.39 -16.21
N SER A 65 -3.01 13.50 -15.54
CA SER A 65 -3.97 14.52 -16.00
C SER A 65 -3.52 15.25 -17.26
N ASP A 66 -2.25 15.18 -17.63
CA ASP A 66 -1.74 15.77 -18.88
C ASP A 66 -2.20 15.00 -20.11
N LEU A 67 -2.70 13.76 -19.94
CA LEU A 67 -3.32 12.96 -20.99
C LEU A 67 -4.84 13.15 -21.06
N CYS A 68 -5.39 14.01 -20.19
CA CYS A 68 -6.84 14.24 -20.09
C CYS A 68 -7.25 15.46 -20.92
N ASP A 69 -7.30 15.30 -22.24
CA ASP A 69 -7.57 16.39 -23.18
C ASP A 69 -9.07 16.60 -23.49
N GLU A 70 -9.90 15.62 -23.14
CA GLU A 70 -11.34 15.67 -23.37
C GLU A 70 -12.10 16.30 -22.20
N PRO A 71 -13.17 17.08 -22.45
CA PRO A 71 -14.01 17.61 -21.38
C PRO A 71 -14.55 16.51 -20.48
N LYS A 72 -14.51 16.71 -19.15
CA LYS A 72 -15.02 15.75 -18.15
C LYS A 72 -14.28 14.41 -18.11
N MET A 73 -13.05 14.33 -18.62
CA MET A 73 -12.28 13.08 -18.60
C MET A 73 -11.79 12.71 -17.20
N LEU A 74 -11.35 13.68 -16.39
CA LEU A 74 -10.94 13.44 -15.00
C LEU A 74 -12.13 12.96 -14.15
N GLN A 75 -13.31 13.55 -14.37
CA GLN A 75 -14.56 13.10 -13.76
C GLN A 75 -14.82 11.63 -14.08
N ARG A 76 -14.68 11.22 -15.34
CA ARG A 76 -14.88 9.83 -15.77
C ARG A 76 -13.85 8.89 -15.14
N ILE A 77 -12.60 9.31 -15.02
CA ILE A 77 -11.53 8.53 -14.36
C ILE A 77 -11.82 8.35 -12.87
N ILE A 78 -12.23 9.41 -12.17
CA ILE A 78 -12.60 9.33 -10.74
C ILE A 78 -13.77 8.38 -10.53
N VAL A 79 -14.83 8.52 -11.33
CA VAL A 79 -15.99 7.60 -11.28
C VAL A 79 -15.58 6.16 -11.61
N GLY A 80 -14.68 5.98 -12.57
CA GLY A 80 -14.15 4.66 -12.92
C GLY A 80 -13.41 4.00 -11.74
N ASN A 81 -12.52 4.73 -11.07
CA ASN A 81 -11.82 4.21 -9.89
C ASN A 81 -12.79 3.91 -8.73
N TYR A 82 -13.83 4.74 -8.56
CA TYR A 82 -14.89 4.50 -7.59
C TYR A 82 -15.65 3.19 -7.87
N ILE A 83 -16.09 2.99 -9.11
CA ILE A 83 -16.83 1.79 -9.53
C ILE A 83 -15.95 0.53 -9.38
N LEU A 84 -14.64 0.65 -9.62
CA LEU A 84 -13.68 -0.44 -9.45
C LEU A 84 -13.37 -0.75 -7.97
N GLY A 85 -13.93 -0.01 -7.01
CA GLY A 85 -13.72 -0.23 -5.58
C GLY A 85 -12.28 0.05 -5.14
N ARG A 86 -11.66 1.08 -5.72
CA ARG A 86 -10.28 1.45 -5.38
C ARG A 86 -10.26 2.39 -4.20
N ASP A 87 -9.50 2.01 -3.18
CA ASP A 87 -9.44 2.72 -1.90
C ASP A 87 -8.55 3.96 -1.93
N LEU A 88 -7.55 4.01 -2.82
CA LEU A 88 -6.60 5.12 -2.93
C LEU A 88 -6.13 5.27 -4.38
N PHE A 89 -6.18 6.49 -4.92
CA PHE A 89 -5.61 6.79 -6.23
C PHE A 89 -5.16 8.25 -6.35
N THR A 90 -4.15 8.48 -7.19
CA THR A 90 -3.47 9.77 -7.31
C THR A 90 -3.58 10.31 -8.73
N ILE A 91 -4.02 11.56 -8.86
CA ILE A 91 -4.02 12.31 -10.11
C ILE A 91 -2.79 13.23 -10.10
N ASN A 92 -1.90 13.08 -11.08
CA ASN A 92 -0.68 13.86 -11.22
C ASN A 92 -0.69 14.73 -12.49
N SER A 93 0.05 15.83 -12.46
CA SER A 93 0.35 16.67 -13.63
C SER A 93 1.84 17.02 -13.65
N SER A 94 2.42 17.14 -14.84
CA SER A 94 3.76 17.71 -15.01
C SER A 94 3.80 19.21 -14.66
N LYS A 95 2.65 19.89 -14.70
CA LYS A 95 2.49 21.33 -14.45
C LYS A 95 1.53 21.57 -13.29
N ARG A 96 1.35 22.83 -12.92
CA ARG A 96 0.30 23.20 -11.96
C ARG A 96 -1.06 22.87 -12.57
N PHE A 97 -1.95 22.27 -11.78
CA PHE A 97 -3.32 22.01 -12.22
C PHE A 97 -4.02 23.29 -12.69
N ARG A 98 -4.74 23.18 -13.79
CA ARG A 98 -5.62 24.24 -14.29
C ARG A 98 -6.84 24.36 -13.39
N THR A 99 -7.41 25.56 -13.27
CA THR A 99 -8.60 25.81 -12.45
C THR A 99 -9.77 24.91 -12.85
N GLU A 100 -9.91 24.63 -14.16
CA GLU A 100 -10.92 23.74 -14.71
C GLU A 100 -10.74 22.30 -14.21
N GLN A 101 -9.51 21.79 -14.17
CA GLN A 101 -9.21 20.43 -13.68
C GLN A 101 -9.55 20.29 -12.20
N VAL A 102 -9.15 21.27 -11.38
CA VAL A 102 -9.46 21.27 -9.94
C VAL A 102 -10.97 21.34 -9.69
N ASN A 103 -11.67 22.18 -10.44
CA ASN A 103 -13.13 22.29 -10.35
C ASN A 103 -13.84 21.01 -10.79
N GLU A 104 -13.33 20.34 -11.82
CA GLU A 104 -13.86 19.06 -12.29
C GLU A 104 -13.71 17.96 -11.22
N ILE A 105 -12.53 17.87 -10.60
CA ILE A 105 -12.25 16.92 -9.50
C ILE A 105 -13.16 17.21 -8.30
N ARG A 106 -13.20 18.46 -7.82
CA ARG A 106 -14.05 18.84 -6.67
C ARG A 106 -15.55 18.73 -6.95
N GLY A 107 -15.96 18.89 -8.20
CA GLY A 107 -17.36 18.81 -8.60
C GLY A 107 -17.93 17.38 -8.63
N VAL A 108 -17.07 16.35 -8.70
CA VAL A 108 -17.50 14.95 -8.70
C VAL A 108 -17.47 14.31 -7.31
N LEU A 109 -16.52 14.67 -6.45
CA LEU A 109 -16.33 14.02 -5.14
C LEU A 109 -17.60 14.01 -4.26
N PRO A 110 -18.39 15.10 -4.11
CA PRO A 110 -19.60 15.09 -3.29
C PRO A 110 -20.68 14.12 -3.78
N LYS A 111 -20.59 13.62 -5.02
CA LYS A 111 -21.53 12.66 -5.61
C LYS A 111 -21.13 11.21 -5.32
N LEU A 112 -19.94 10.99 -4.77
CA LEU A 112 -19.35 9.66 -4.53
C LEU A 112 -19.15 9.47 -3.03
N ILE A 113 -20.08 8.74 -2.40
CA ILE A 113 -20.08 8.55 -0.95
C ILE A 113 -18.79 7.86 -0.52
N GLY A 114 -18.13 8.43 0.48
CA GLY A 114 -16.91 7.87 1.07
C GLY A 114 -15.61 8.30 0.39
N LEU A 115 -15.66 9.05 -0.72
CA LEU A 115 -14.46 9.62 -1.35
C LEU A 115 -14.19 11.03 -0.83
N GLY A 116 -12.91 11.34 -0.63
CA GLY A 116 -12.44 12.65 -0.21
C GLY A 116 -10.99 12.86 -0.62
N ILE A 117 -10.55 14.12 -0.65
CA ILE A 117 -9.14 14.42 -0.94
C ILE A 117 -8.33 14.14 0.33
N VAL A 118 -7.34 13.26 0.22
CA VAL A 118 -6.40 12.92 1.31
C VAL A 118 -5.19 13.85 1.29
N GLU A 119 -4.69 14.18 0.10
CA GLU A 119 -3.55 15.06 -0.11
C GLU A 119 -3.76 15.94 -1.35
N GLU A 120 -3.42 17.22 -1.25
CA GLU A 120 -3.48 18.15 -2.38
C GLU A 120 -2.22 19.02 -2.43
N THR A 121 -1.56 19.00 -3.58
CA THR A 121 -0.48 19.91 -3.94
C THR A 121 -0.81 20.59 -5.27
N SER A 122 0.02 21.56 -5.67
CA SER A 122 -0.17 22.23 -6.96
C SER A 122 -0.11 21.29 -8.19
N ARG A 123 0.45 20.08 -8.06
CA ARG A 123 0.69 19.14 -9.17
C ARG A 123 0.22 17.70 -8.91
N SER A 124 -0.30 17.42 -7.72
CA SER A 124 -0.79 16.09 -7.32
C SER A 124 -2.03 16.23 -6.44
N ILE A 125 -3.04 15.39 -6.67
CA ILE A 125 -4.22 15.24 -5.81
C ILE A 125 -4.43 13.75 -5.56
N THR A 126 -4.41 13.34 -4.30
CA THR A 126 -4.68 11.98 -3.84
C THR A 126 -6.10 11.91 -3.29
N ILE A 127 -6.88 10.95 -3.78
CA ILE A 127 -8.29 10.68 -3.43
C ILE A 127 -8.39 9.29 -2.81
#